data_AF-A0A349UZ32-F1
#
_entry.id   AF-A0A349UZ32-F1
#
_cell.length_a   1.000
_cell.length_b   1.000
_cell.length_c   1.000
_cell.angle_alpha   90.00
_cell.angle_beta   90.00
_cell.angle_gamma   90.00
#
_symmetry.space_group_name_H-M   'P 1'
#
loop_
_entity.id
_entity.type
_entity.pdbx_description
1 polymer ?
#
loop_
_entity_poly.entity_id
_entity_poly.type
_entity_poly.pdbx_seq_one_letter_code
_entity_poly.pdbx_strand_id
1 'polypeptide(L)'
;DQDQTTTPSPPPETFESAAVETVLDTPPDNPGSGGSGAYLDELVDELVGAVEKRLSLQSGESLPESLRDELSRDIKDRLAPWWSEG
;
A
#
# COMPACT_ATOMS: atom_id res chain seq x y z
N ASP A 1 36.28 27.68 -45.25
CA ASP A 1 36.62 27.31 -43.87
C ASP A 1 35.45 27.70 -42.99
N GLN A 2 34.99 26.76 -42.17
CA GLN A 2 33.88 26.81 -41.19
C GLN A 2 32.44 26.63 -41.73
N ASP A 3 32.06 25.36 -41.83
CA ASP A 3 30.77 24.78 -41.45
C ASP A 3 30.00 25.57 -40.39
N GLN A 4 28.71 25.83 -40.62
CA GLN A 4 27.68 25.76 -39.57
C GLN A 4 26.38 25.19 -40.14
N THR A 5 26.23 23.88 -39.93
CA THR A 5 24.96 23.17 -39.95
C THR A 5 24.10 23.66 -38.78
N THR A 6 22.99 24.34 -39.05
CA THR A 6 21.91 24.53 -38.08
C THR A 6 20.89 23.42 -38.32
N THR A 7 21.10 22.28 -37.67
CA THR A 7 20.08 21.23 -37.55
C THR A 7 19.00 21.73 -36.59
N PRO A 8 17.71 21.78 -37.01
CA PRO A 8 16.63 22.12 -36.11
C PRO A 8 16.44 21.04 -35.03
N SER A 9 16.27 21.50 -33.78
CA SER A 9 15.98 20.69 -32.61
C SER A 9 14.81 19.73 -32.88
N PRO A 10 14.92 18.42 -32.59
CA PRO A 10 13.74 17.56 -32.54
C PRO A 10 12.84 18.03 -31.38
N PRO A 11 11.50 17.91 -31.52
CA PRO A 11 10.60 18.13 -30.39
C PRO A 11 10.92 17.13 -29.28
N PRO A 12 10.72 17.48 -27.99
CA PRO A 12 10.80 16.48 -26.93
C PRO A 12 9.79 15.38 -27.22
N GLU A 13 10.28 14.14 -27.17
CA GLU A 13 9.50 12.91 -27.31
C GLU A 13 8.21 12.99 -26.51
N THR A 14 7.09 12.73 -27.20
CA THR A 14 5.83 12.35 -26.60
C THR A 14 6.12 11.25 -25.60
N PHE A 15 5.97 11.52 -24.31
CA PHE A 15 5.93 10.47 -23.30
C PHE A 15 4.73 9.60 -23.63
N GLU A 16 4.98 8.51 -24.34
CA GLU A 16 4.12 7.34 -24.41
C GLU A 16 3.97 6.89 -22.97
N SER A 17 2.93 7.41 -22.31
CA SER A 17 2.51 6.92 -21.00
C SER A 17 2.07 5.50 -21.25
N ALA A 18 3.00 4.57 -21.03
CA ALA A 18 2.73 3.16 -20.96
C ALA A 18 1.45 3.00 -20.14
N ALA A 19 0.39 2.54 -20.80
CA ALA A 19 -0.82 2.15 -20.14
C ALA A 19 -0.40 1.12 -19.09
N VAL A 20 -0.36 1.53 -17.83
CA VAL A 20 -0.28 0.58 -16.73
C VAL A 20 -1.61 -0.15 -16.80
N GLU A 21 -1.57 -1.29 -17.46
CA GLU A 21 -2.61 -2.30 -17.41
C GLU A 21 -2.60 -2.78 -15.95
N THR A 22 -3.31 -2.05 -15.08
CA THR A 22 -3.65 -2.52 -13.75
C THR A 22 -4.64 -3.64 -13.96
N VAL A 23 -4.05 -4.82 -14.16
CA VAL A 23 -4.64 -6.14 -13.94
C VAL A 23 -5.66 -6.04 -12.82
N LEU A 24 -6.89 -6.37 -13.19
CA LEU A 24 -8.01 -6.80 -12.34
C LEU A 24 -7.75 -6.58 -10.85
N ASP A 25 -8.28 -5.48 -10.33
CA ASP A 25 -8.71 -5.42 -8.94
C ASP A 25 -9.89 -6.40 -8.83
N THR A 26 -9.55 -7.67 -8.58
CA THR A 26 -10.52 -8.66 -8.11
C THR A 26 -11.15 -8.06 -6.86
N PRO A 27 -12.49 -7.93 -6.79
CA PRO A 27 -13.13 -7.51 -5.55
C PRO A 27 -12.64 -8.46 -4.45
N PRO A 28 -12.21 -7.95 -3.28
CA PRO A 28 -11.84 -8.82 -2.19
C PRO A 28 -13.01 -9.78 -1.93
N ASP A 29 -12.66 -11.06 -1.98
CA ASP A 29 -13.54 -12.19 -1.75
C ASP A 29 -14.33 -11.91 -0.47
N ASN A 30 -15.65 -11.87 -0.62
CA ASN A 30 -16.65 -11.58 0.41
C ASN A 30 -16.15 -11.96 1.82
N PRO A 31 -15.82 -10.99 2.71
CA PRO A 31 -15.50 -11.34 4.07
C PRO A 31 -16.75 -11.98 4.64
N GLY A 32 -16.59 -13.26 5.02
CA GLY A 32 -17.68 -14.06 5.54
C GLY A 32 -18.46 -13.28 6.60
N SER A 33 -19.73 -13.64 6.72
CA SER A 33 -20.68 -13.21 7.75
C SER A 33 -20.20 -13.48 9.19
N GLY A 34 -19.03 -12.95 9.57
CA GLY A 34 -18.53 -12.79 10.91
C GLY A 34 -18.84 -11.36 11.34
N GLY A 35 -19.32 -11.19 12.57
CA GLY A 35 -19.74 -9.87 13.07
C GLY A 35 -18.64 -8.81 12.98
N SER A 36 -19.00 -7.55 13.27
CA SER A 36 -18.11 -6.38 13.26
C SER A 36 -16.73 -6.63 13.89
N GLY A 37 -16.64 -7.47 14.91
CA GLY A 37 -15.37 -7.85 15.52
C GLY A 37 -14.40 -8.64 14.63
N ALA A 38 -14.88 -9.54 13.77
CA ALA A 38 -14.01 -10.30 12.87
C ALA A 38 -13.40 -9.41 11.78
N TYR A 39 -14.18 -8.45 11.29
CA TYR A 39 -13.70 -7.42 10.36
C TYR A 39 -12.65 -6.51 11.00
N LEU A 40 -12.83 -6.13 12.27
CA LEU A 40 -11.86 -5.28 12.97
C LEU A 40 -10.55 -6.03 13.25
N ASP A 41 -10.60 -7.34 13.52
CA ASP A 41 -9.37 -8.15 13.62
C ASP A 41 -8.63 -8.21 12.28
N GLU A 42 -9.33 -8.41 11.17
CA GLU A 42 -8.75 -8.36 9.82
C GLU A 42 -8.14 -6.99 9.50
N LEU A 43 -8.83 -5.90 9.87
CA LEU A 43 -8.34 -4.54 9.69
C LEU A 43 -7.05 -4.29 10.49
N VAL A 44 -6.93 -4.83 11.71
CA VAL A 44 -5.69 -4.71 12.50
C VAL A 44 -4.54 -5.39 11.77
N ASP A 45 -4.75 -6.62 11.28
CA ASP A 45 -3.74 -7.37 10.56
C ASP A 45 -3.33 -6.67 9.25
N GLU A 46 -4.29 -6.07 8.54
CA GLU A 46 -4.04 -5.27 7.34
C GLU A 46 -3.20 -4.02 7.66
N LEU A 47 -3.53 -3.27 8.72
CA LEU A 47 -2.76 -2.08 9.11
C LEU A 47 -1.31 -2.44 9.49
N VAL A 48 -1.12 -3.51 10.27
CA VAL A 48 0.21 -4.00 10.66
C VAL A 48 0.99 -4.41 9.40
N GLY A 49 0.36 -5.15 8.49
CA GLY A 49 0.96 -5.55 7.21
C GLY A 49 1.32 -4.36 6.31
N ALA A 50 0.50 -3.30 6.30
CA ALA A 50 0.78 -2.09 5.53
C ALA A 50 2.00 -1.33 6.10
N VAL A 51 2.16 -1.30 7.42
CA VAL A 51 3.33 -0.73 8.09
C VAL A 51 4.58 -1.54 7.78
N GLU A 52 4.52 -2.87 7.89
CA GLU A 52 5.61 -3.77 7.51
C GLU A 52 6.03 -3.56 6.05
N LYS A 53 5.07 -3.52 5.11
CA LYS A 53 5.35 -3.30 3.69
C LYS A 53 6.06 -1.97 3.46
N ARG A 54 5.61 -0.90 4.11
CA ARG A 54 6.25 0.43 3.98
C ARG A 54 7.66 0.43 4.56
N LEU A 55 7.87 -0.21 5.72
CA LEU A 55 9.18 -0.30 6.36
C LEU A 55 10.15 -1.09 5.47
N SER A 56 9.71 -2.22 4.93
CA SER A 56 10.49 -3.02 3.98
C SER A 56 10.85 -2.24 2.72
N LEU A 57 9.95 -1.37 2.22
CA LEU A 57 10.22 -0.51 1.07
C LEU A 57 11.24 0.60 1.37
N GLN A 58 11.27 1.13 2.61
CA GLN A 58 12.15 2.24 2.98
C GLN A 58 13.53 1.79 3.44
N SER A 59 13.58 0.74 4.26
CA SER A 59 14.81 0.29 4.92
C SER A 59 15.32 -1.06 4.40
N GLY A 60 14.48 -1.82 3.68
CA GLY A 60 14.77 -3.23 3.35
C GLY A 60 14.63 -4.17 4.54
N GLU A 61 14.15 -3.67 5.68
CA GLU A 61 13.99 -4.39 6.94
C GLU A 61 12.52 -4.66 7.23
N SER A 62 12.24 -5.81 7.82
CA SER A 62 10.92 -6.14 8.33
C SER A 62 10.72 -5.59 9.74
N LEU A 63 9.47 -5.32 10.10
CA LEU A 63 9.13 -4.92 11.46
C LEU A 63 9.46 -6.08 12.42
N PRO A 64 10.18 -5.85 13.53
CA PRO A 64 10.48 -6.90 14.48
C PRO A 64 9.19 -7.36 15.19
N GLU A 65 9.10 -8.65 15.49
CA GLU A 65 7.92 -9.30 16.05
C GLU A 65 7.39 -8.61 17.33
N SER A 66 8.30 -8.16 18.20
CA SER A 66 7.93 -7.43 19.42
C SER A 66 7.20 -6.11 19.12
N LEU A 67 7.64 -5.35 18.11
CA LEU A 67 6.99 -4.10 17.72
C LEU A 67 5.69 -4.36 16.96
N ARG A 68 5.65 -5.45 16.20
CA ARG A 68 4.45 -5.90 15.51
C ARG A 68 3.34 -6.24 16.51
N ASP A 69 3.66 -7.00 17.55
CA ASP A 69 2.71 -7.36 18.62
C ASP A 69 2.26 -6.13 19.42
N GLU A 70 3.18 -5.21 19.72
CA GLU A 70 2.87 -3.95 20.40
C GLU A 70 1.94 -3.08 19.55
N LEU A 71 2.24 -2.92 18.26
CA LEU A 71 1.42 -2.16 17.32
C LEU A 71 0.03 -2.78 17.15
N SER A 72 -0.04 -4.11 17.00
CA SER A 72 -1.31 -4.83 16.93
C SER A 72 -2.16 -4.56 18.17
N ARG A 73 -1.56 -4.64 19.37
CA ARG A 73 -2.25 -4.34 20.63
C ARG A 73 -2.72 -2.89 20.70
N ASP A 74 -1.87 -1.91 20.37
CA ASP A 74 -2.24 -0.48 20.42
C ASP A 74 -3.41 -0.17 19.48
N ILE A 75 -3.41 -0.75 18.27
CA ILE A 75 -4.50 -0.59 17.31
C ILE A 75 -5.77 -1.25 17.87
N LYS A 76 -5.70 -2.48 18.40
CA LYS A 76 -6.85 -3.15 19.02
C LYS A 76 -7.43 -2.35 20.18
N ASP A 77 -6.59 -1.80 21.05
CA ASP A 77 -7.03 -0.99 22.20
C ASP A 77 -7.77 0.29 21.74
N ARG A 78 -7.32 0.93 20.66
CA ARG A 78 -7.99 2.10 20.08
C ARG A 78 -9.31 1.78 19.41
N LEU A 79 -9.37 0.63 18.75
CA LEU A 79 -10.55 0.15 18.04
C LEU A 79 -11.55 -0.55 18.99
N ALA A 80 -11.15 -0.87 20.23
CA ALA A 80 -11.97 -1.54 21.26
C ALA A 80 -13.41 -0.99 21.41
N PRO A 81 -13.66 0.34 21.36
CA PRO A 81 -15.02 0.88 21.41
C PRO A 81 -15.93 0.40 20.28
N TRP A 82 -15.38 0.09 19.10
CA TRP A 82 -16.13 -0.30 17.91
C TRP A 82 -16.36 -1.80 17.80
N TRP A 83 -15.68 -2.63 18.61
CA TRP A 83 -15.90 -4.08 18.64
C TRP A 83 -17.27 -4.49 19.18
N SER A 84 -17.88 -3.65 20.01
CA SER A 84 -19.15 -3.95 20.70
C SER A 84 -20.35 -3.20 20.16
N GLU A 85 -20.19 -2.35 19.14
CA GLU A 85 -21.30 -1.60 18.50
C GLU A 85 -22.05 -2.43 17.43
N GLY A 86 -22.05 -3.78 17.55
CA GLY A 86 -22.74 -4.72 16.65
C GLY A 86 -24.07 -5.22 17.20
#